data_AF-A0A401HXK6-F1
#
_entry.id   AF-A0A401HXK6-F1
#
_cell.length_a   1.000
_cell.length_b   1.000
_cell.length_c   1.000
_cell.angle_alpha   90.00
_cell.angle_beta   90.00
_cell.angle_gamma   90.00
#
_symmetry.space_group_name_H-M   'P 1'
#
loop_
_entity.id
_entity.type
_entity.pdbx_description
1 polymer ?
#
loop_
_entity_poly.entity_id
_entity_poly.type
_entity_poly.pdbx_seq_one_letter_code
_entity_poly.pdbx_strand_id
1 'polypeptide(L)'
;MVGDEVFVTLAHDRTGRLVAKLAGERELAPLTFAAPESWRNQTTLGWVTKTLQIGSFVLIDGGVIGFGAYGFIPAVERTRALRLGERVEARVSFIREDGRVNLAMTPLKQVGRMLDADRILAFLQERPRGAMPYSDETPSDIIKQRFGISKAAFKRALGKLMRDRLIRQEGSWTYLVEQPGESQQTGETARGSESGDERSSAD
;
A
#
# COMPACT_ATOMS: atom_id res chain seq x y z
N MET A 1 -0.25 22.24 10.75
CA MET A 1 -1.72 22.34 10.70
C MET A 1 -2.27 22.00 12.08
N VAL A 2 -3.54 22.27 12.34
CA VAL A 2 -4.18 21.78 13.58
C VAL A 2 -4.00 20.26 13.64
N GLY A 3 -3.41 19.74 14.72
CA GLY A 3 -3.16 18.31 14.94
C GLY A 3 -1.74 17.80 14.69
N ASP A 4 -0.81 18.63 14.20
CA ASP A 4 0.61 18.26 14.16
C ASP A 4 1.28 18.51 15.53
N GLU A 5 2.18 17.62 15.94
CA GLU A 5 2.82 17.65 17.26
C GLU A 5 4.33 17.76 17.12
N VAL A 6 4.95 18.67 17.88
CA VAL A 6 6.41 18.88 17.86
C VAL A 6 6.98 18.79 19.25
N PHE A 7 8.18 18.20 19.34
CA PHE A 7 8.94 18.18 20.58
C PHE A 7 9.74 19.46 20.70
N VAL A 8 9.75 20.04 21.90
CA VAL A 8 10.43 21.30 22.18
C VAL A 8 11.22 21.19 23.48
N THR A 9 12.29 21.98 23.55
CA THR A 9 13.01 22.28 24.78
C THR A 9 12.61 23.68 25.23
N LEU A 10 12.50 23.88 26.55
CA LEU A 10 12.22 25.19 27.11
C LEU A 10 13.53 25.96 27.32
N ALA A 11 13.53 27.23 26.91
CA ALA A 11 14.65 28.14 27.10
C ALA A 11 14.13 29.51 27.52
N HIS A 12 15.03 30.38 27.98
CA HIS A 12 14.71 31.79 28.22
C HIS A 12 15.29 32.64 27.10
N ASP A 13 14.52 33.62 26.62
CA ASP A 13 15.05 34.66 25.74
C ASP A 13 15.89 35.68 26.53
N ARG A 14 16.51 36.64 25.82
CA ARG A 14 17.34 37.69 26.46
C ARG A 14 16.55 38.60 27.40
N THR A 15 15.22 38.59 27.32
CA THR A 15 14.31 39.38 28.16
C THR A 15 13.71 38.57 29.31
N GLY A 16 14.12 37.31 29.49
CA GLY A 16 13.65 36.43 30.56
C GLY A 16 12.31 35.74 30.27
N ARG A 17 11.79 35.80 29.03
CA ARG A 17 10.55 35.09 28.66
C ARG A 17 10.84 33.64 28.32
N LEU A 18 9.94 32.74 28.74
CA LEU A 18 10.01 31.33 28.40
C LEU A 18 9.66 31.15 26.91
N VAL A 19 10.56 30.52 26.16
CA VAL A 19 10.41 30.22 24.74
C VAL A 19 10.60 28.73 24.48
N ALA A 20 9.84 28.20 23.53
CA ALA A 20 9.97 26.82 23.08
C ALA A 20 10.92 26.76 21.87
N LYS A 21 12.01 26.00 21.99
CA LYS A 21 12.94 25.72 20.89
C LYS A 21 12.71 24.31 20.38
N LEU A 22 12.55 24.15 19.07
CA LEU A 22 12.36 22.85 18.44
C LEU A 22 13.46 21.86 18.84
N ALA A 23 13.07 20.71 19.37
CA ALA A 23 13.98 19.62 19.72
C ALA A 23 14.29 18.81 18.45
N GLY A 24 15.58 18.66 18.14
CA GLY A 24 16.06 17.87 17.03
C GLY A 24 16.72 16.58 17.51
N GLU A 25 17.55 16.00 16.64
CA GLU A 25 18.29 14.78 16.93
C GLU A 25 19.15 14.88 18.20
N ARG A 26 19.78 16.05 18.45
CA ARG A 26 20.68 16.23 19.59
C ARG A 26 19.96 16.13 20.92
N GLU A 27 18.76 16.69 21.00
CA GLU A 27 17.94 16.70 22.20
C GLU A 27 17.16 15.40 22.38
N LEU A 28 16.72 14.77 21.28
CA LEU A 28 15.88 13.57 21.31
C LEU A 28 16.67 12.27 21.37
N ALA A 29 17.82 12.16 20.70
CA ALA A 29 18.58 10.90 20.67
C ALA A 29 18.96 10.35 22.06
N PRO A 30 19.34 11.17 23.06
CA PRO A 30 19.60 10.68 24.41
C PRO A 30 18.37 10.13 25.14
N LEU A 31 17.17 10.48 24.69
CA LEU A 31 15.90 10.06 25.27
C LEU A 31 15.35 8.78 24.60
N THR A 32 15.89 8.41 23.44
CA THR A 32 15.49 7.22 22.68
C THR A 32 16.26 5.97 23.13
N PHE A 33 15.68 4.80 22.87
CA PHE A 33 16.34 3.51 23.06
C PHE A 33 16.67 2.83 21.72
N ALA A 34 17.58 1.86 21.76
CA ALA A 34 17.94 1.04 20.60
C ALA A 34 16.77 0.14 20.20
N ALA A 35 16.31 0.25 18.95
CA ALA A 35 15.18 -0.55 18.48
C ALA A 35 15.50 -2.05 18.56
N PRO A 36 14.63 -2.87 19.19
CA PRO A 36 14.82 -4.30 19.27
C PRO A 36 14.60 -4.94 17.89
N GLU A 37 15.30 -6.05 17.63
CA GLU A 37 15.25 -6.74 16.33
C GLU A 37 13.83 -7.19 15.95
N SER A 38 12.98 -7.42 16.96
CA SER A 38 11.56 -7.76 16.79
C SER A 38 10.76 -6.69 16.03
N TRP A 39 11.18 -5.44 16.05
CA TRP A 39 10.51 -4.35 15.32
C TRP A 39 10.71 -4.46 13.80
N ARG A 40 11.66 -5.26 13.32
CA ARG A 40 11.91 -5.43 11.88
C ARG A 40 10.63 -5.87 11.16
N ASN A 41 10.31 -5.17 10.07
CA ASN A 41 9.11 -5.34 9.26
C ASN A 41 7.78 -5.04 9.98
N GLN A 42 7.79 -4.55 11.21
CA GLN A 42 6.59 -4.06 11.87
C GLN A 42 6.29 -2.62 11.43
N THR A 43 5.01 -2.30 11.38
CA THR A 43 4.52 -0.94 11.16
C THR A 43 4.45 -0.21 12.48
N THR A 44 5.00 1.00 12.53
CA THR A 44 5.01 1.82 13.73
C THR A 44 4.60 3.25 13.40
N LEU A 45 4.12 3.96 14.42
CA LEU A 45 3.78 5.37 14.35
C LEU A 45 4.97 6.19 14.83
N GLY A 46 5.15 7.37 14.26
CA GLY A 46 6.14 8.31 14.73
C GLY A 46 5.87 9.73 14.26
N TRP A 47 6.59 10.68 14.84
CA TRP A 47 6.47 12.09 14.54
C TRP A 47 7.67 12.57 13.74
N VAL A 48 7.40 13.28 12.65
CA VAL A 48 8.45 13.85 11.80
C VAL A 48 9.14 15.00 12.53
N THR A 49 10.41 14.82 12.90
CA THR A 49 11.20 15.82 13.65
C THR A 49 11.96 16.77 12.73
N LYS A 50 12.28 16.33 11.51
CA LYS A 50 12.99 17.13 10.52
C LYS A 50 12.84 16.54 9.12
N THR A 51 12.52 17.35 8.14
CA THR A 51 12.48 16.94 6.73
C THR A 51 13.64 17.56 5.96
N LEU A 52 14.35 16.74 5.19
CA LEU A 52 15.39 17.14 4.24
C LEU A 52 15.08 16.60 2.84
N GLN A 53 15.86 17.02 1.84
CA GLN A 53 15.76 16.46 0.49
C GLN A 53 16.05 14.95 0.46
N ILE A 54 17.06 14.51 1.22
CA ILE A 54 17.47 13.10 1.31
C ILE A 54 16.46 12.19 2.00
N GLY A 55 15.53 12.74 2.78
CA GLY A 55 14.58 11.97 3.58
C GLY A 55 14.05 12.74 4.78
N SER A 56 13.39 12.06 5.69
CA SER A 56 12.78 12.67 6.87
C SER A 56 13.18 11.90 8.12
N PHE A 57 13.56 12.63 9.17
CA PHE A 57 13.80 12.07 10.49
C PHE A 57 12.49 11.96 11.25
N VAL A 58 12.33 10.84 11.94
CA VAL A 58 11.10 10.47 12.63
C VAL A 58 11.46 9.98 14.02
N LEU A 59 10.80 10.49 15.04
CA LEU A 59 10.83 9.92 16.37
C LEU A 59 9.72 8.89 16.47
N ILE A 60 10.08 7.62 16.68
CA ILE A 60 9.10 6.54 16.78
C ILE A 60 8.47 6.54 18.17
N ASP A 61 7.18 6.22 18.23
CA ASP A 61 6.45 6.05 19.47
C ASP A 61 6.97 4.80 20.23
N GLY A 62 7.45 5.01 21.46
CA GLY A 62 7.90 3.95 22.36
C GLY A 62 6.78 3.40 23.24
N GLY A 63 5.55 3.92 23.10
CA GLY A 63 4.40 3.54 23.91
C GLY A 63 4.64 3.82 25.39
N VAL A 64 4.50 2.78 26.22
CA VAL A 64 4.61 2.89 27.70
C VAL A 64 5.99 3.35 28.17
N ILE A 65 7.03 3.12 27.37
CA ILE A 65 8.43 3.47 27.70
C ILE A 65 8.71 4.96 27.38
N GLY A 66 7.81 5.64 26.68
CA GLY A 66 7.95 7.03 26.28
C GLY A 66 8.55 7.18 24.87
N PHE A 67 9.71 7.81 24.77
CA PHE A 67 10.39 7.99 23.48
C PHE A 67 10.93 6.67 22.96
N GLY A 68 10.53 6.30 21.74
CA GLY A 68 10.93 5.05 21.10
C GLY A 68 12.35 5.09 20.56
N ALA A 69 12.51 4.69 19.30
CA ALA A 69 13.78 4.76 18.58
C ALA A 69 13.82 5.96 17.63
N TYR A 70 15.03 6.40 17.29
CA TYR A 70 15.22 7.41 16.26
C TYR A 70 15.25 6.78 14.87
N GLY A 71 14.41 7.30 13.98
CA GLY A 71 14.16 6.74 12.65
C GLY A 71 14.48 7.70 11.51
N PHE A 72 14.71 7.13 10.33
CA PHE A 72 14.89 7.88 9.09
C PHE A 72 14.11 7.23 7.95
N ILE A 73 13.26 8.00 7.27
CA ILE A 73 12.58 7.61 6.03
C ILE A 73 13.38 8.19 4.85
N PRO A 74 14.11 7.38 4.07
CA PRO A 74 14.77 7.85 2.84
C PRO A 74 13.77 8.44 1.86
N ALA A 75 14.19 9.41 1.05
CA ALA A 75 13.31 10.08 0.09
C ALA A 75 12.61 9.11 -0.88
N VAL A 76 13.31 8.05 -1.30
CA VAL A 76 12.78 7.00 -2.21
C VAL A 76 11.73 6.10 -1.56
N GLU A 77 11.68 6.08 -0.23
CA GLU A 77 10.71 5.29 0.54
C GLU A 77 9.54 6.15 1.05
N ARG A 78 9.47 7.42 0.64
CA ARG A 78 8.32 8.30 0.89
C ARG A 78 7.28 8.10 -0.20
N THR A 79 6.03 7.87 0.19
CA THR A 79 4.89 7.89 -0.75
C THR A 79 4.43 9.31 -1.07
N ARG A 80 4.74 10.28 -0.19
CA ARG A 80 4.46 11.71 -0.35
C ARG A 80 5.43 12.55 0.46
N ALA A 81 5.44 13.86 0.22
CA ALA A 81 6.18 14.79 1.07
C ALA A 81 5.63 14.77 2.51
N LEU A 82 6.53 14.82 3.49
CA LEU A 82 6.22 14.84 4.92
C LEU A 82 6.55 16.22 5.49
N ARG A 83 5.65 16.74 6.33
CA ARG A 83 5.83 18.01 7.04
C ARG A 83 6.35 17.80 8.46
N LEU A 84 6.97 18.85 9.02
CA LEU A 84 7.40 18.86 10.41
C LEU A 84 6.21 18.67 11.36
N GLY A 85 6.38 17.81 12.35
CA GLY A 85 5.38 17.50 13.38
C GLY A 85 4.26 16.56 12.92
N GLU A 86 4.29 16.11 11.67
CA GLU A 86 3.31 15.17 11.17
C GLU A 86 3.47 13.81 11.85
N ARG A 87 2.36 13.24 12.32
CA ARG A 87 2.31 11.83 12.72
C ARG A 87 2.21 10.95 11.48
N VAL A 88 3.21 10.09 11.29
CA VAL A 88 3.33 9.22 10.12
C VAL A 88 3.38 7.75 10.55
N GLU A 89 2.71 6.91 9.79
CA GLU A 89 2.79 5.46 9.88
C GLU A 89 3.81 4.94 8.87
N ALA A 90 4.83 4.22 9.35
CA ALA A 90 5.87 3.68 8.50
C ALA A 90 6.40 2.35 9.05
N ARG A 91 6.85 1.48 8.15
CA ARG A 91 7.39 0.17 8.49
C ARG A 91 8.88 0.24 8.74
N VAL A 92 9.37 -0.43 9.78
CA VAL A 92 10.81 -0.62 10.02
C VAL A 92 11.39 -1.54 8.94
N SER A 93 12.16 -0.97 8.02
CA SER A 93 12.80 -1.71 6.92
C SER A 93 14.16 -2.28 7.31
N PHE A 94 14.87 -1.58 8.19
CA PHE A 94 16.20 -1.98 8.64
C PHE A 94 16.48 -1.39 10.02
N ILE A 95 17.07 -2.19 10.90
CA ILE A 95 17.62 -1.76 12.18
C ILE A 95 19.14 -1.71 12.02
N ARG A 96 19.73 -0.57 12.35
CA ARG A 96 21.17 -0.30 12.26
C ARG A 96 21.89 -0.77 13.51
N GLU A 97 23.21 -0.89 13.43
CA GLU A 97 24.07 -1.31 14.56
C GLU A 97 24.01 -0.34 15.75
N ASP A 98 23.76 0.95 15.50
CA ASP A 98 23.59 1.98 16.52
C ASP A 98 22.19 1.98 17.17
N GLY A 99 21.33 1.02 16.82
CA GLY A 99 19.95 0.91 17.31
C GLY A 99 18.96 1.86 16.64
N ARG A 100 19.40 2.72 15.70
CA ARG A 100 18.50 3.55 14.89
C ARG A 100 17.87 2.74 13.78
N VAL A 101 16.79 3.26 13.21
CA VAL A 101 16.04 2.51 12.19
C VAL A 101 15.86 3.27 10.89
N ASN A 102 15.89 2.53 9.78
CA ASN A 102 15.33 2.99 8.52
C ASN A 102 13.88 2.58 8.45
N LEU A 103 13.06 3.52 8.01
CA LEU A 103 11.63 3.39 7.86
C LEU A 103 11.25 3.45 6.38
N ALA A 104 10.17 2.77 6.02
CA ALA A 104 9.61 2.79 4.69
C ALA A 104 8.09 2.97 4.75
N MET A 105 7.58 3.94 4.00
CA MET A 105 6.13 4.10 3.80
C MET A 105 5.61 3.15 2.71
N THR A 106 6.53 2.61 1.89
CA THR A 106 6.22 1.66 0.82
C THR A 106 5.95 0.26 1.37
N PRO A 107 4.97 -0.48 0.79
CA PRO A 107 4.75 -1.89 1.13
C PRO A 107 5.99 -2.77 0.94
N LEU A 108 6.03 -3.91 1.64
CA LEU A 108 7.06 -4.92 1.44
C LEU A 108 7.08 -5.36 -0.04
N LYS A 109 8.26 -5.53 -0.65
CA LYS A 109 8.35 -5.96 -2.06
C LYS A 109 7.60 -7.28 -2.34
N GLN A 110 7.56 -8.21 -1.39
CA GLN A 110 6.81 -9.46 -1.53
C GLN A 110 5.30 -9.24 -1.43
N VAL A 111 4.85 -8.43 -0.46
CA VAL A 111 3.44 -8.04 -0.33
C VAL A 111 2.98 -7.30 -1.59
N GLY A 112 3.78 -6.35 -2.09
CA GLY A 112 3.52 -5.66 -3.37
C GLY A 112 3.35 -6.62 -4.54
N ARG A 113 4.19 -7.67 -4.65
CA ARG A 113 4.04 -8.70 -5.71
C ARG A 113 2.75 -9.50 -5.57
N MET A 114 2.33 -9.82 -4.34
CA MET A 114 1.05 -10.52 -4.12
C MET A 114 -0.10 -9.61 -4.49
N LEU A 115 -0.10 -8.35 -4.02
CA LEU A 115 -1.09 -7.34 -4.37
C LEU A 115 -1.18 -7.08 -5.88
N ASP A 116 -0.05 -7.07 -6.60
CA ASP A 116 -0.04 -6.90 -8.06
C ASP A 116 -0.79 -8.04 -8.76
N ALA A 117 -0.56 -9.29 -8.33
CA ALA A 117 -1.26 -10.45 -8.86
C ALA A 117 -2.76 -10.41 -8.52
N ASP A 118 -3.09 -10.10 -7.28
CA ASP A 118 -4.48 -10.06 -6.81
C ASP A 118 -5.26 -8.93 -7.51
N ARG A 119 -4.63 -7.76 -7.74
CA ARG A 119 -5.21 -6.65 -8.53
C ARG A 119 -5.45 -7.02 -9.99
N ILE A 120 -4.51 -7.72 -10.62
CA ILE A 120 -4.67 -8.18 -12.02
C ILE A 120 -5.79 -9.22 -12.10
N LEU A 121 -5.89 -10.11 -11.12
CA LEU A 121 -6.98 -11.09 -11.05
C LEU A 121 -8.34 -10.42 -10.86
N ALA A 122 -8.46 -9.49 -9.92
CA ALA A 122 -9.68 -8.72 -9.70
C ALA A 122 -10.11 -7.97 -10.97
N PHE A 123 -9.16 -7.30 -11.63
CA PHE A 123 -9.40 -6.64 -12.92
C PHE A 123 -9.91 -7.58 -14.01
N LEU A 124 -9.46 -8.84 -14.01
CA LEU A 124 -9.91 -9.86 -14.95
C LEU A 124 -11.32 -10.37 -14.60
N GLN A 125 -11.64 -10.52 -13.32
CA GLN A 125 -12.94 -10.95 -12.81
C GLN A 125 -14.04 -9.90 -13.06
N GLU A 126 -13.72 -8.61 -12.97
CA GLU A 126 -14.65 -7.51 -13.25
C GLU A 126 -15.01 -7.36 -14.73
N ARG A 127 -14.23 -7.99 -15.64
CA ARG A 127 -14.44 -7.87 -17.08
C ARG A 127 -15.57 -8.80 -17.56
N PRO A 128 -16.43 -8.33 -18.48
CA PRO A 128 -17.33 -9.22 -19.20
C PRO A 128 -16.52 -10.32 -19.90
N ARG A 129 -16.91 -11.59 -19.68
CA ARG A 129 -16.26 -12.82 -20.20
C ARG A 129 -14.89 -13.17 -19.58
N GLY A 130 -14.49 -12.54 -18.48
CA GLY A 130 -13.30 -12.96 -17.72
C GLY A 130 -11.99 -12.89 -18.52
N ALA A 131 -11.88 -11.97 -19.48
CA ALA A 131 -10.76 -11.89 -20.40
C ALA A 131 -10.25 -10.46 -20.61
N MET A 132 -8.95 -10.32 -20.90
CA MET A 132 -8.35 -9.03 -21.23
C MET A 132 -7.32 -9.15 -22.38
N PRO A 133 -7.22 -8.11 -23.24
CA PRO A 133 -6.25 -8.06 -24.35
C PRO A 133 -4.87 -7.59 -23.87
N TYR A 134 -4.41 -8.13 -22.74
CA TYR A 134 -3.08 -7.84 -22.20
C TYR A 134 -2.42 -9.16 -21.80
N SER A 135 -1.22 -9.39 -22.30
CA SER A 135 -0.42 -10.58 -22.02
C SER A 135 1.03 -10.21 -21.71
N ASP A 136 1.88 -11.20 -21.51
CA ASP A 136 3.30 -10.97 -21.24
C ASP A 136 4.06 -10.34 -22.43
N GLU A 137 3.46 -10.37 -23.62
CA GLU A 137 3.91 -9.71 -24.85
C GLU A 137 3.59 -8.21 -24.86
N THR A 138 2.59 -7.76 -24.09
CA THR A 138 2.11 -6.37 -24.12
C THR A 138 3.26 -5.36 -23.93
N PRO A 139 3.33 -4.29 -24.74
CA PRO A 139 4.31 -3.22 -24.60
C PRO A 139 4.34 -2.58 -23.19
N SER A 140 5.53 -2.17 -22.75
CA SER A 140 5.75 -1.71 -21.37
C SER A 140 5.05 -0.40 -21.01
N ASP A 141 4.90 0.48 -21.99
CA ASP A 141 4.15 1.73 -21.92
C ASP A 141 2.65 1.47 -21.66
N ILE A 142 2.05 0.54 -22.41
CA ILE A 142 0.64 0.14 -22.23
C ILE A 142 0.43 -0.49 -20.85
N ILE A 143 1.33 -1.38 -20.41
CA ILE A 143 1.25 -1.99 -19.08
C ILE A 143 1.32 -0.93 -17.99
N LYS A 144 2.25 0.02 -18.09
CA LYS A 144 2.41 1.09 -17.12
C LYS A 144 1.17 1.99 -17.07
N GLN A 145 0.61 2.33 -18.23
CA GLN A 145 -0.60 3.15 -18.31
C GLN A 145 -1.83 2.46 -17.72
N ARG A 146 -1.99 1.15 -17.96
CA ARG A 146 -3.20 0.43 -17.57
C ARG A 146 -3.16 -0.13 -16.15
N PHE A 147 -2.01 -0.64 -15.71
CA PHE A 147 -1.85 -1.33 -14.44
C PHE A 147 -0.98 -0.58 -13.42
N GLY A 148 -0.31 0.51 -13.83
CA GLY A 148 0.55 1.30 -12.93
C GLY A 148 1.84 0.60 -12.50
N ILE A 149 2.18 -0.54 -13.11
CA ILE A 149 3.36 -1.36 -12.77
C ILE A 149 4.29 -1.53 -13.97
N SER A 150 5.52 -2.00 -13.73
CA SER A 150 6.48 -2.28 -14.80
C SER A 150 6.14 -3.59 -15.54
N LYS A 151 6.60 -3.73 -16.79
CA LYS A 151 6.46 -4.99 -17.55
C LYS A 151 7.03 -6.20 -16.80
N ALA A 152 8.17 -6.03 -16.12
CA ALA A 152 8.75 -7.08 -15.29
C ALA A 152 7.89 -7.44 -14.04
N ALA A 153 7.21 -6.47 -13.43
CA ALA A 153 6.25 -6.77 -12.35
C ALA A 153 5.00 -7.48 -12.89
N PHE A 154 4.47 -7.01 -14.02
CA PHE A 154 3.33 -7.61 -14.69
C PHE A 154 3.58 -9.07 -15.11
N LYS A 155 4.71 -9.36 -15.78
CA LYS A 155 5.09 -10.74 -16.15
C LYS A 155 5.19 -11.67 -14.93
N ARG A 156 5.74 -11.18 -13.81
CA ARG A 156 5.85 -11.96 -12.58
C ARG A 156 4.48 -12.22 -11.93
N ALA A 157 3.60 -11.23 -11.94
CA ALA A 157 2.24 -11.36 -11.40
C ALA A 157 1.43 -12.37 -12.23
N LEU A 158 1.45 -12.27 -13.57
CA LEU A 158 0.87 -13.27 -14.46
C LEU A 158 1.47 -14.66 -14.23
N GLY A 159 2.80 -14.75 -14.11
CA GLY A 159 3.49 -16.00 -13.80
C GLY A 159 3.05 -16.64 -12.48
N LYS A 160 2.72 -15.85 -11.45
CA LYS A 160 2.12 -16.34 -10.20
C LYS A 160 0.72 -16.90 -10.48
N LEU A 161 -0.15 -16.11 -11.08
CA LEU A 161 -1.53 -16.50 -11.36
C LEU A 161 -1.65 -17.75 -12.25
N MET A 162 -0.74 -17.92 -13.21
CA MET A 162 -0.67 -19.15 -14.04
C MET A 162 -0.22 -20.37 -13.23
N ARG A 163 0.77 -20.21 -12.32
CA ARG A 163 1.17 -21.30 -11.41
C ARG A 163 0.05 -21.69 -10.46
N ASP A 164 -0.71 -20.71 -10.00
CA ASP A 164 -1.89 -20.89 -9.14
C ASP A 164 -3.12 -21.39 -9.94
N ARG A 165 -2.98 -21.59 -11.27
CA ARG A 165 -4.01 -22.06 -12.21
C ARG A 165 -5.27 -21.19 -12.28
N LEU A 166 -5.15 -19.90 -11.97
CA LEU A 166 -6.26 -18.95 -11.98
C LEU A 166 -6.48 -18.31 -13.36
N ILE A 167 -5.42 -18.26 -14.18
CA ILE A 167 -5.46 -17.64 -15.52
C ILE A 167 -4.72 -18.51 -16.54
N ARG A 168 -5.06 -18.33 -17.82
CA ARG A 168 -4.33 -18.84 -18.98
C ARG A 168 -4.06 -17.72 -19.98
N GLN A 169 -2.99 -17.84 -20.76
CA GLN A 169 -2.67 -16.89 -21.84
C GLN A 169 -2.74 -17.58 -23.20
N GLU A 170 -3.37 -16.93 -24.17
CA GLU A 170 -3.38 -17.35 -25.57
C GLU A 170 -3.03 -16.15 -26.45
N GLY A 171 -1.79 -16.14 -26.94
CA GLY A 171 -1.22 -15.01 -27.68
C GLY A 171 -1.27 -13.71 -26.88
N SER A 172 -1.91 -12.68 -27.45
CA SER A 172 -2.03 -11.36 -26.83
C SER A 172 -3.17 -11.25 -25.79
N TRP A 173 -3.83 -12.36 -25.44
CA TRP A 173 -4.96 -12.38 -24.53
C TRP A 173 -4.69 -13.19 -23.26
N THR A 174 -5.24 -12.72 -22.14
CA THR A 174 -5.28 -13.44 -20.86
C THR A 174 -6.73 -13.72 -20.49
N TYR A 175 -7.01 -14.96 -20.07
CA TYR A 175 -8.34 -15.46 -19.71
C TYR A 175 -8.34 -16.02 -18.30
N LEU A 176 -9.46 -15.86 -17.60
CA LEU A 176 -9.73 -16.54 -16.35
C LEU A 176 -9.95 -18.03 -16.64
N VAL A 177 -9.40 -18.90 -15.81
CA VAL A 177 -9.71 -20.33 -15.86
C VAL A 177 -11.00 -20.52 -15.06
N GLU A 178 -12.05 -21.01 -15.71
CA GLU A 178 -13.29 -21.38 -15.00
C GLU A 178 -12.98 -22.46 -13.97
N GLN A 179 -13.24 -22.18 -12.71
CA GLN A 179 -13.20 -23.22 -11.69
C GLN A 179 -14.40 -24.15 -11.91
N PRO A 180 -14.21 -25.49 -11.92
CA PRO A 180 -15.31 -26.42 -12.01
C PRO A 180 -16.11 -26.35 -10.70
N GLY A 181 -17.10 -25.45 -10.62
CA GLY A 181 -17.90 -25.28 -9.41
C GLY A 181 -18.96 -24.16 -9.39
N GLU A 182 -18.87 -23.13 -10.24
CA GLU A 182 -19.79 -21.97 -10.18
C GLU A 182 -20.72 -21.84 -11.41
N SER A 183 -21.01 -22.94 -12.10
CA SER A 183 -21.95 -22.96 -13.23
C SER A 183 -23.27 -23.64 -12.86
N GLN A 184 -23.95 -23.17 -11.80
CA GLN A 184 -25.33 -23.60 -11.53
C GLN A 184 -26.05 -22.64 -10.56
N GLN A 185 -26.25 -21.38 -10.96
CA GLN A 185 -27.33 -20.53 -10.43
C GLN A 185 -27.50 -19.26 -11.29
N THR A 186 -27.76 -19.42 -12.59
CA THR A 186 -28.38 -18.34 -13.38
C THR A 186 -29.10 -18.97 -14.56
N GLY A 187 -30.29 -19.49 -14.30
CA GLY A 187 -31.03 -20.21 -15.34
C GLY A 187 -32.40 -20.70 -14.92
N GLU A 188 -33.09 -20.03 -14.00
CA GLU A 188 -34.47 -20.40 -13.66
C GLU A 188 -35.29 -19.20 -13.18
N THR A 189 -35.58 -18.24 -14.06
CA THR A 189 -36.68 -17.28 -13.83
C THR A 189 -37.30 -16.71 -15.12
N ALA A 190 -37.31 -17.45 -16.23
CA ALA A 190 -37.97 -17.00 -17.45
C ALA A 190 -38.72 -18.14 -18.14
N ARG A 191 -39.83 -18.57 -17.53
CA ARG A 191 -40.96 -19.24 -18.21
C ARG A 191 -42.13 -19.32 -17.23
N GLY A 192 -43.06 -18.37 -17.38
CA GLY A 192 -44.33 -18.41 -16.65
C GLY A 192 -45.04 -17.08 -16.68
N SER A 193 -45.71 -16.76 -17.80
CA SER A 193 -47.03 -16.09 -17.86
C SER A 193 -47.26 -15.38 -19.20
N GLU A 194 -47.60 -16.12 -20.26
CA GLU A 194 -48.43 -15.58 -21.35
C GLU A 194 -49.35 -16.70 -21.88
N SER A 195 -50.61 -16.69 -21.44
CA SER A 195 -51.76 -17.30 -22.13
C SER A 195 -53.05 -16.84 -21.43
N GLY A 196 -53.44 -15.59 -21.70
CA GLY A 196 -54.84 -15.16 -21.73
C GLY A 196 -55.03 -14.50 -23.10
N ASP A 197 -55.79 -15.06 -24.02
CA ASP A 197 -57.26 -15.13 -24.07
C ASP A 197 -57.75 -14.12 -25.12
N GLU A 198 -57.78 -14.54 -26.39
CA GLU A 198 -58.57 -13.90 -27.45
C GLU A 198 -59.08 -14.97 -28.42
N ARG A 199 -60.33 -15.40 -28.24
CA ARG A 199 -61.17 -15.90 -29.33
C ARG A 199 -62.48 -15.12 -29.34
N SER A 200 -62.57 -14.18 -30.26
CA SER A 200 -63.82 -13.64 -30.77
C SER A 200 -63.83 -13.85 -32.29
N SER A 201 -64.82 -14.57 -32.81
CA SER A 201 -65.72 -14.09 -33.88
C SER A 201 -66.52 -15.23 -34.53
N ALA A 202 -67.85 -15.02 -34.55
CA ALA A 202 -68.81 -15.33 -35.61
C ALA A 202 -68.93 -16.77 -36.15
N ASP A 203 -70.02 -17.46 -35.80
CA ASP A 203 -71.29 -17.50 -36.58
C ASP A 203 -72.45 -17.97 -35.67
#